data_AF-A0A4P6RKY2-F1
#
_entry.id   AF-A0A4P6RKY2-F1
#
_cell.length_a   1.000
_cell.length_b   1.000
_cell.length_c   1.000
_cell.angle_alpha   90.00
_cell.angle_beta   90.00
_cell.angle_gamma   90.00
#
_symmetry.space_group_name_H-M   'P 1'
#
loop_
_entity.id
_entity.type
_entity.pdbx_description
1 polymer ?
#
loop_
_entity_poly.entity_id
_entity_poly.type
_entity_poly.pdbx_seq_one_letter_code
_entity_poly.pdbx_strand_id
1 'polypeptide(L)'
;MKLIVVTAPTFFVEEDKIITALFEEGLDILHLRKPETPAMYSERLLTLIPQKYHKRIITHEHFYLQEEFSLMGIHLNTRNPKEPHDYSGHISCTCHSLDEVRNKKHFYDYLFLSPIYNCITKTGVTSGFTAEELRQAEKSKIIDSKVMALGGITSDNILEIKDYGFGGAVIMGDLWNKFNACTDRDYLEVIRHFKKLKEMAD
;
A
#
# COMPACT_ATOMS: atom_id res chain seq x y z
N MET A 1 -8.03 -0.26 -12.15
CA MET A 1 -6.64 -0.33 -11.64
C MET A 1 -6.66 -0.99 -10.26
N LYS A 2 -5.52 -1.46 -9.72
CA LYS A 2 -5.50 -2.05 -8.36
C LYS A 2 -5.70 -0.96 -7.29
N LEU A 3 -6.40 -1.29 -6.21
CA LEU A 3 -6.48 -0.46 -5.01
C LEU A 3 -5.76 -1.15 -3.85
N ILE A 4 -4.67 -0.55 -3.41
CA ILE A 4 -3.78 -1.08 -2.39
C ILE A 4 -3.95 -0.26 -1.11
N VAL A 5 -4.02 -0.93 0.04
CA VAL A 5 -4.07 -0.26 1.36
C VAL A 5 -2.80 -0.56 2.14
N VAL A 6 -2.18 0.46 2.72
CA VAL A 6 -1.10 0.30 3.72
C VAL A 6 -1.71 0.47 5.11
N THR A 7 -1.35 -0.37 6.07
CA THR A 7 -1.83 -0.27 7.46
C THR A 7 -1.40 1.03 8.13
N ALA A 8 -2.09 1.41 9.21
CA ALA A 8 -1.58 2.42 10.14
C ALA A 8 -0.21 1.98 10.72
N PRO A 9 0.70 2.90 11.08
CA PRO A 9 2.04 2.54 11.54
C PRO A 9 2.08 1.83 12.90
N THR A 10 1.05 2.02 13.73
CA THR A 10 0.91 1.40 15.05
C THR A 10 -0.24 0.40 15.06
N PHE A 11 -0.18 -0.59 15.95
CA PHE A 11 -1.29 -1.50 16.20
C PHE A 11 -2.38 -0.83 17.05
N PHE A 12 -3.63 -1.22 16.82
CA PHE A 12 -4.77 -0.81 17.63
C PHE A 12 -5.81 -1.94 17.71
N VAL A 13 -6.69 -1.87 18.70
CA VAL A 13 -7.74 -2.88 18.90
C VAL A 13 -8.74 -2.83 17.75
N GLU A 14 -9.25 -3.99 17.33
CA GLU A 14 -10.16 -4.17 16.18
C GLU A 14 -9.54 -3.97 14.79
N GLU A 15 -8.24 -3.69 14.70
CA GLU A 15 -7.55 -3.58 13.40
C GLU A 15 -7.74 -4.84 12.52
N ASP A 16 -7.73 -6.03 13.12
CA ASP A 16 -7.97 -7.31 12.46
C ASP A 16 -9.38 -7.39 11.82
N LYS A 17 -10.39 -6.89 12.53
CA LYS A 17 -11.78 -6.87 12.06
C LYS A 17 -11.93 -5.91 10.88
N ILE A 18 -11.34 -4.72 10.97
CA ILE A 18 -11.40 -3.73 9.89
C ILE A 18 -10.68 -4.27 8.65
N ILE A 19 -9.48 -4.83 8.80
CA ILE A 19 -8.73 -5.42 7.69
C ILE A 19 -9.54 -6.55 7.03
N THR A 20 -10.15 -7.43 7.83
CA THR A 20 -10.98 -8.52 7.32
C THR A 20 -12.17 -7.98 6.53
N ALA A 21 -12.87 -6.96 7.05
CA ALA A 21 -13.99 -6.32 6.36
C ALA A 21 -13.55 -5.64 5.05
N LEU A 22 -12.37 -5.00 5.01
CA LEU A 22 -11.81 -4.44 3.76
C LEU A 22 -11.57 -5.53 2.71
N PHE A 23 -11.06 -6.70 3.12
CA PHE A 23 -10.90 -7.83 2.21
C PHE A 23 -12.23 -8.42 1.71
N GLU A 24 -13.25 -8.47 2.56
CA GLU A 24 -14.61 -8.89 2.19
C GLU A 24 -15.23 -7.93 1.17
N GLU A 25 -14.92 -6.64 1.25
CA GLU A 25 -15.34 -5.61 0.28
C GLU A 25 -14.44 -5.51 -0.97
N GLY A 26 -13.50 -6.45 -1.15
CA GLY A 26 -12.72 -6.57 -2.38
C GLY A 26 -11.38 -5.84 -2.39
N LEU A 27 -10.74 -5.63 -1.24
CA LEU A 27 -9.34 -5.18 -1.19
C LEU A 27 -8.42 -6.09 -2.01
N ASP A 28 -7.67 -5.47 -2.93
CA ASP A 28 -6.76 -6.16 -3.85
C ASP A 28 -5.50 -6.63 -3.11
N ILE A 29 -4.80 -5.71 -2.45
CA ILE A 29 -3.55 -5.99 -1.71
C ILE A 29 -3.50 -5.13 -0.44
N LEU A 30 -3.13 -5.74 0.68
CA LEU A 30 -2.77 -5.06 1.93
C LEU A 30 -1.25 -5.05 2.10
N HIS A 31 -0.69 -3.89 2.40
CA HIS A 31 0.68 -3.78 2.91
C HIS A 31 0.67 -3.64 4.42
N LEU A 32 1.12 -4.68 5.11
CA LEU A 32 1.38 -4.65 6.54
C LEU A 32 2.69 -3.89 6.78
N ARG A 33 2.59 -2.69 7.34
CA ARG A 33 3.75 -1.82 7.64
C ARG A 33 3.67 -1.31 9.07
N LYS A 34 4.53 -1.85 9.94
CA LYS A 34 4.57 -1.61 11.39
C LYS A 34 6.02 -1.35 11.82
N PRO A 35 6.56 -0.15 11.52
CA PRO A 35 7.96 0.17 11.78
C PRO A 35 8.33 -0.01 13.25
N GLU A 36 9.51 -0.58 13.52
CA GLU A 36 10.10 -0.65 14.87
C GLU A 36 9.22 -1.37 15.91
N THR A 37 8.39 -2.31 15.45
CA THR A 37 7.51 -3.09 16.32
C THR A 37 8.00 -4.53 16.50
N PRO A 38 7.78 -5.15 17.67
CA PRO A 38 8.04 -6.58 17.86
C PRO A 38 7.21 -7.47 16.93
N ALA A 39 7.84 -8.51 16.37
CA ALA A 39 7.20 -9.41 15.41
C ALA A 39 5.92 -10.08 15.95
N MET A 40 5.88 -10.39 17.26
CA MET A 40 4.74 -10.97 17.96
C MET A 40 3.41 -10.24 17.72
N TYR A 41 3.45 -8.91 17.57
CA TYR A 41 2.22 -8.16 17.28
C TYR A 41 1.71 -8.40 15.85
N SER A 42 2.63 -8.55 14.88
CA SER A 42 2.30 -8.91 13.51
C SER A 42 1.77 -10.34 13.44
N GLU A 43 2.40 -11.29 14.12
CA GLU A 43 1.93 -12.68 14.21
C GLU A 43 0.50 -12.77 14.77
N ARG A 44 0.22 -12.04 15.85
CA ARG A 44 -1.13 -11.96 16.43
C ARG A 44 -2.15 -11.39 15.46
N LEU A 45 -1.83 -10.28 14.79
CA LEU A 45 -2.72 -9.66 13.81
C LEU A 45 -3.00 -10.63 12.64
N LEU A 46 -1.96 -11.25 12.09
CA LEU A 46 -2.09 -12.20 10.99
C LEU A 46 -2.86 -13.46 11.39
N THR A 47 -2.73 -13.92 12.64
CA THR A 47 -3.51 -15.07 13.15
C THR A 47 -5.01 -14.78 13.20
N LEU A 48 -5.40 -13.53 13.45
CA LEU A 48 -6.80 -13.11 13.53
C LEU A 48 -7.43 -12.86 12.14
N ILE A 49 -6.61 -12.52 11.13
CA ILE A 49 -7.09 -12.35 9.75
C ILE A 49 -7.32 -13.74 9.13
N PRO A 50 -8.45 -13.99 8.43
CA PRO A 50 -8.68 -15.28 7.80
C PRO A 50 -7.59 -15.65 6.78
N GLN A 51 -7.05 -16.88 6.88
CA GLN A 51 -5.95 -17.38 6.04
C GLN A 51 -6.18 -17.24 4.53
N LYS A 52 -7.44 -17.29 4.07
CA LYS A 52 -7.82 -17.06 2.66
C LYS A 52 -7.33 -15.71 2.10
N TYR A 53 -7.07 -14.73 2.96
CA TYR A 53 -6.59 -13.41 2.57
C TYR A 53 -5.06 -13.23 2.64
N HIS A 54 -4.31 -14.18 3.22
CA HIS A 54 -2.86 -14.02 3.43
C HIS A 54 -2.09 -13.85 2.12
N LYS A 55 -2.50 -14.52 1.05
CA LYS A 55 -1.94 -14.36 -0.30
C LYS A 55 -2.19 -13.00 -0.95
N ARG A 56 -2.85 -12.08 -0.24
CA ARG A 56 -3.05 -10.67 -0.62
C ARG A 56 -2.35 -9.71 0.36
N ILE A 57 -1.52 -10.20 1.27
CA ILE A 57 -0.79 -9.39 2.25
C ILE A 57 0.69 -9.36 1.87
N ILE A 58 1.28 -8.17 1.87
CA ILE A 58 2.72 -7.92 1.71
C ILE A 58 3.27 -7.36 3.02
N THR A 59 4.35 -7.91 3.55
CA THR A 59 4.98 -7.38 4.78
C THR A 59 6.16 -6.45 4.49
N HIS A 60 6.27 -5.35 5.23
CA HIS A 60 7.42 -4.42 5.17
C HIS A 60 8.51 -4.73 6.21
N GLU A 61 8.16 -5.51 7.23
CA GLU A 61 9.03 -5.91 8.34
C GLU A 61 9.03 -7.43 8.50
N HIS A 62 9.98 -7.97 9.29
CA HIS A 62 9.99 -9.37 9.72
C HIS A 62 9.74 -10.37 8.57
N PHE A 63 10.60 -10.38 7.55
CA PHE A 63 10.34 -11.10 6.29
C PHE A 63 10.10 -12.61 6.42
N TYR A 64 10.50 -13.26 7.51
CA TYR A 64 10.15 -14.66 7.78
C TYR A 64 8.63 -14.89 7.86
N LEU A 65 7.85 -13.86 8.21
CA LEU A 65 6.38 -13.93 8.24
C LEU A 65 5.79 -14.30 6.90
N GLN A 66 6.48 -14.00 5.79
CA GLN A 66 6.00 -14.34 4.47
C GLN A 66 5.84 -15.85 4.30
N GLU A 67 6.83 -16.63 4.71
CA GLU A 67 6.79 -18.09 4.65
C GLU A 67 5.84 -18.64 5.72
N GLU A 68 6.04 -18.21 6.98
CA GLU A 68 5.29 -18.69 8.15
C GLU A 68 3.77 -18.54 7.98
N PHE A 69 3.31 -17.41 7.46
CA PHE A 69 1.88 -17.14 7.26
C PHE A 69 1.42 -17.31 5.81
N SER A 70 2.30 -17.77 4.90
CA SER A 70 2.02 -17.87 3.46
C SER A 70 1.52 -16.56 2.86
N LEU A 71 2.18 -15.44 3.21
CA LEU A 71 1.85 -14.12 2.70
C LEU A 71 2.20 -14.01 1.21
N MET A 72 1.63 -13.01 0.54
CA MET A 72 1.90 -12.75 -0.88
C MET A 72 3.39 -12.54 -1.14
N GLY A 73 4.08 -11.80 -0.28
CA GLY A 73 5.44 -11.35 -0.53
C GLY A 73 5.96 -10.32 0.47
N ILE A 74 7.05 -9.66 0.09
CA ILE A 74 7.76 -8.65 0.89
C ILE A 74 7.88 -7.30 0.17
N HIS A 75 8.00 -6.23 0.95
CA HIS A 75 8.28 -4.88 0.45
C HIS A 75 9.58 -4.33 1.03
N LEU A 76 10.61 -4.25 0.20
CA LEU A 76 11.92 -3.72 0.58
C LEU A 76 11.82 -2.22 0.89
N ASN A 77 12.50 -1.80 1.96
CA ASN A 77 12.51 -0.43 2.43
C ASN A 77 13.81 -0.10 3.17
N THR A 78 13.96 1.13 3.64
CA THR A 78 15.21 1.59 4.29
C THR A 78 15.60 0.80 5.54
N ARG A 79 14.63 0.27 6.30
CA ARG A 79 14.90 -0.56 7.50
C ARG A 79 15.23 -2.00 7.12
N ASN A 80 14.59 -2.50 6.07
CA ASN A 80 14.74 -3.87 5.56
C ASN A 80 15.07 -3.84 4.06
N PRO A 81 16.31 -3.47 3.68
CA PRO A 81 16.66 -3.14 2.29
C PRO A 81 16.96 -4.35 1.40
N LYS A 82 17.04 -5.55 1.99
CA LYS A 82 17.42 -6.78 1.29
C LYS A 82 16.48 -7.90 1.68
N GLU A 83 16.11 -8.72 0.70
CA GLU A 83 15.41 -9.97 0.89
C GLU A 83 16.25 -10.97 1.70
N PRO A 84 15.61 -11.93 2.39
CA PRO A 84 16.31 -13.04 3.03
C PRO A 84 17.13 -13.87 2.02
N HIS A 85 18.11 -14.62 2.51
CA HIS A 85 18.86 -15.55 1.67
C HIS A 85 17.91 -16.60 1.06
N ASP A 86 18.12 -16.93 -0.21
CA ASP A 86 17.30 -17.88 -0.99
C ASP A 86 15.80 -17.55 -1.02
N TYR A 87 15.44 -16.29 -0.81
CA TYR A 87 14.05 -15.86 -0.88
C TYR A 87 13.46 -16.09 -2.28
N SER A 88 12.35 -16.81 -2.33
CA SER A 88 11.54 -17.01 -3.52
C SER A 88 10.12 -16.57 -3.24
N GLY A 89 9.69 -15.48 -3.88
CA GLY A 89 8.38 -14.91 -3.66
C GLY A 89 8.25 -13.54 -4.28
N HIS A 90 7.10 -12.91 -4.06
CA HIS A 90 6.81 -11.61 -4.63
C HIS A 90 7.60 -10.50 -3.92
N ILE A 91 8.32 -9.67 -4.66
CA ILE A 91 9.11 -8.55 -4.11
C ILE A 91 8.64 -7.24 -4.74
N SER A 92 8.46 -6.24 -3.87
CA SER A 92 8.21 -4.85 -4.27
C SER A 92 9.11 -3.89 -3.50
N CYS A 93 9.24 -2.66 -3.96
CA CYS A 93 9.90 -1.59 -3.21
C CYS A 93 9.31 -0.22 -3.55
N THR A 94 9.71 0.82 -2.82
CA THR A 94 9.35 2.20 -3.14
C THR A 94 10.48 2.90 -3.91
N CYS A 95 10.10 3.64 -4.94
CA CYS A 95 10.95 4.53 -5.73
C CYS A 95 10.54 5.99 -5.48
N HIS A 96 11.51 6.89 -5.53
CA HIS A 96 11.31 8.32 -5.29
C HIS A 96 11.58 9.21 -6.52
N SER A 97 11.88 8.61 -7.67
CA SER A 97 12.08 9.29 -8.94
C SER A 97 11.70 8.38 -10.11
N LEU A 98 11.45 8.97 -11.28
CA LEU A 98 11.21 8.22 -12.52
C LEU A 98 12.46 7.44 -12.99
N ASP A 99 13.65 7.93 -12.67
CA ASP A 99 14.91 7.24 -12.97
C ASP A 99 15.05 5.97 -12.13
N GLU A 100 14.68 6.02 -10.85
CA GLU A 100 14.63 4.83 -10.01
C GLU A 100 13.65 3.79 -10.56
N VAL A 101 12.47 4.22 -11.00
CA VAL A 101 11.48 3.32 -11.62
C VAL A 101 12.07 2.67 -12.86
N ARG A 102 12.70 3.45 -13.76
CA ARG A 102 13.32 2.92 -14.98
C ARG A 102 14.37 1.85 -14.68
N ASN A 103 15.18 2.08 -13.66
CA ASN A 103 16.28 1.19 -13.29
C ASN A 103 15.82 -0.05 -12.50
N LYS A 104 14.74 0.05 -11.72
CA LYS A 104 14.29 -1.01 -10.81
C LYS A 104 13.15 -1.87 -11.35
N LYS A 105 12.27 -1.35 -12.21
CA LYS A 105 10.98 -1.98 -12.57
C LYS A 105 11.08 -3.43 -13.06
N HIS A 106 12.17 -3.79 -13.71
CA HIS A 106 12.36 -5.14 -14.25
C HIS A 106 12.73 -6.19 -13.19
N PHE A 107 13.22 -5.77 -12.02
CA PHE A 107 13.67 -6.66 -10.94
C PHE A 107 12.59 -6.98 -9.91
N TYR A 108 11.47 -6.25 -9.94
CA TYR A 108 10.39 -6.36 -8.96
C TYR A 108 9.06 -6.67 -9.65
N ASP A 109 8.15 -7.27 -8.90
CA ASP A 109 6.80 -7.57 -9.40
C ASP A 109 5.99 -6.28 -9.62
N TYR A 110 6.09 -5.35 -8.67
CA TYR A 110 5.65 -3.96 -8.81
C TYR A 110 6.46 -3.01 -7.94
N LEU A 111 6.33 -1.72 -8.23
CA LEU A 111 6.98 -0.63 -7.51
C LEU A 111 5.94 0.36 -6.99
N PHE A 112 6.22 0.99 -5.86
CA PHE A 112 5.57 2.24 -5.49
C PHE A 112 6.35 3.42 -6.07
N LEU A 113 5.65 4.45 -6.54
CA LEU A 113 6.23 5.75 -6.87
C LEU A 113 5.64 6.81 -5.94
N SER A 114 6.48 7.51 -5.18
CA SER A 114 6.06 8.46 -4.15
C SER A 114 7.09 9.58 -3.92
N PRO A 115 6.66 10.82 -3.58
CA PRO A 115 5.27 11.25 -3.41
C PRO A 115 4.64 11.79 -4.69
N ILE A 116 3.47 11.28 -5.07
CA ILE A 116 2.72 11.81 -6.23
C ILE A 116 2.07 13.17 -5.90
N TYR A 117 1.35 13.25 -4.78
CA TYR A 117 0.77 14.49 -4.27
C TYR A 117 1.33 14.83 -2.87
N ASN A 118 1.03 16.05 -2.42
CA ASN A 118 1.39 16.51 -1.08
C ASN A 118 0.85 15.56 0.00
N CYS A 119 1.65 15.30 1.03
CA CYS A 119 1.22 14.41 2.10
C CYS A 119 0.08 15.02 2.91
N ILE A 120 -0.98 14.24 3.12
CA ILE A 120 -2.16 14.65 3.88
C ILE A 120 -1.85 14.75 5.39
N THR A 121 -0.93 13.91 5.88
CA THR A 121 -0.69 13.73 7.33
C THR A 121 0.58 14.40 7.84
N LYS A 122 1.51 14.78 6.97
CA LYS A 122 2.79 15.41 7.36
C LYS A 122 3.02 16.69 6.56
N THR A 123 3.03 17.82 7.26
CA THR A 123 3.36 19.12 6.68
C THR A 123 4.81 19.12 6.17
N GLY A 124 5.04 19.73 5.00
CA GLY A 124 6.36 19.85 4.38
C GLY A 124 6.76 18.73 3.40
N VAL A 125 5.97 17.67 3.24
CA VAL A 125 6.19 16.69 2.18
C VAL A 125 5.37 17.10 0.94
N THR A 126 6.05 17.66 -0.05
CA THR A 126 5.45 18.16 -1.29
C THR A 126 5.50 17.12 -2.41
N SER A 127 4.60 17.25 -3.39
CA SER A 127 4.61 16.46 -4.62
C SER A 127 5.99 16.50 -5.28
N GLY A 128 6.50 15.34 -5.69
CA GLY A 128 7.78 15.23 -6.39
C GLY A 128 7.70 15.38 -7.91
N PHE A 129 6.49 15.50 -8.47
CA PHE A 129 6.24 15.40 -9.90
C PHE A 129 5.18 16.40 -10.35
N THR A 130 5.33 16.91 -11.56
CA THR A 130 4.32 17.68 -12.28
C THR A 130 3.41 16.75 -13.09
N ALA A 131 2.19 17.21 -13.42
CA ALA A 131 1.27 16.46 -14.26
C ALA A 131 1.86 16.14 -15.65
N GLU A 132 2.65 17.04 -16.23
CA GLU A 132 3.27 16.82 -17.55
C GLU A 132 4.36 15.75 -17.49
N GLU A 133 5.18 15.74 -16.44
CA GLU A 133 6.18 14.68 -16.23
C GLU A 133 5.52 13.29 -16.11
N LEU A 134 4.41 13.18 -15.39
CA LEU A 134 3.66 11.93 -15.26
C LEU A 134 3.06 11.48 -16.60
N ARG A 135 2.47 12.40 -17.37
CA ARG A 135 1.97 12.08 -18.73
C ARG A 135 3.09 11.66 -19.67
N GLN A 136 4.26 12.29 -19.60
CA GLN A 136 5.41 11.91 -20.41
C GLN A 136 5.97 10.54 -19.97
N ALA A 137 5.95 10.24 -18.68
CA ALA A 137 6.36 8.96 -18.12
C ALA A 137 5.43 7.80 -18.54
N GLU A 138 4.12 8.05 -18.66
CA GLU A 138 3.15 7.10 -19.22
C GLU A 138 3.43 6.85 -20.73
N LYS A 139 3.58 7.92 -21.51
CA LYS A 139 3.89 7.84 -22.96
C LYS A 139 5.18 7.06 -23.23
N SER A 140 6.19 7.24 -22.38
CA SER A 140 7.48 6.55 -22.46
C SER A 140 7.50 5.17 -21.78
N LYS A 141 6.35 4.69 -21.30
CA LYS A 141 6.20 3.38 -20.62
C LYS A 141 7.11 3.21 -19.41
N ILE A 142 7.47 4.30 -18.74
CA ILE A 142 8.11 4.27 -17.42
C ILE A 142 7.02 3.91 -16.40
N ILE A 143 5.91 4.64 -16.42
CA ILE A 143 4.69 4.31 -15.66
C ILE A 143 3.84 3.36 -16.51
N ASP A 144 3.45 2.25 -15.90
CA ASP A 144 2.59 1.21 -16.49
C ASP A 144 1.89 0.41 -15.37
N SER A 145 1.33 -0.74 -15.73
CA SER A 145 0.64 -1.65 -14.80
C SER A 145 1.48 -2.16 -13.62
N LYS A 146 2.82 -2.02 -13.64
CA LYS A 146 3.72 -2.39 -12.55
C LYS A 146 4.05 -1.23 -11.61
N VAL A 147 3.61 -0.02 -11.90
CA VAL A 147 3.88 1.14 -11.04
C VAL A 147 2.61 1.53 -10.31
N MET A 148 2.67 1.58 -8.98
CA MET A 148 1.56 1.97 -8.11
C MET A 148 1.83 3.36 -7.54
N ALA A 149 0.88 4.27 -7.69
CA ALA A 149 0.98 5.63 -7.18
C ALA A 149 0.82 5.64 -5.67
N LEU A 150 1.72 6.33 -4.96
CA LEU A 150 1.63 6.54 -3.51
C LEU A 150 1.91 8.01 -3.16
N GLY A 151 1.15 8.52 -2.18
CA GLY A 151 1.37 9.84 -1.58
C GLY A 151 0.26 10.82 -1.95
N GLY A 152 -0.51 11.23 -0.95
CA GLY A 152 -1.54 12.27 -1.07
C GLY A 152 -2.76 11.90 -1.92
N ILE A 153 -3.00 10.61 -2.15
CA ILE A 153 -4.15 10.14 -2.94
C ILE A 153 -5.40 10.13 -2.06
N THR A 154 -6.49 10.70 -2.59
CA THR A 154 -7.82 10.78 -1.98
C THR A 154 -8.90 10.48 -3.02
N SER A 155 -10.18 10.50 -2.63
CA SER A 155 -11.28 10.42 -3.61
C SER A 155 -11.28 11.56 -4.64
N ASP A 156 -10.59 12.66 -4.40
CA ASP A 156 -10.63 13.84 -5.28
C ASP A 156 -9.67 13.71 -6.46
N ASN A 157 -8.59 12.93 -6.32
CA ASN A 157 -7.53 12.80 -7.33
C ASN A 157 -7.27 11.36 -7.80
N ILE A 158 -7.93 10.35 -7.24
CA ILE A 158 -7.72 8.94 -7.62
C ILE A 158 -8.03 8.65 -9.10
N LEU A 159 -8.94 9.40 -9.73
CA LEU A 159 -9.22 9.25 -11.16
C LEU A 159 -8.05 9.77 -12.01
N GLU A 160 -7.36 10.83 -11.59
CA GLU A 160 -6.17 11.31 -12.28
C GLU A 160 -5.04 10.26 -12.27
N ILE A 161 -4.89 9.52 -11.16
CA ILE A 161 -3.95 8.40 -11.08
C ILE A 161 -4.22 7.34 -12.15
N LYS A 162 -5.49 7.02 -12.39
CA LYS A 162 -5.91 6.11 -13.46
C LYS A 162 -5.55 6.69 -14.85
N ASP A 163 -5.79 7.97 -15.05
CA ASP A 163 -5.49 8.69 -16.31
C ASP A 163 -3.97 8.81 -16.59
N TYR A 164 -3.14 8.86 -15.54
CA TYR A 164 -1.68 8.80 -15.67
C TYR A 164 -1.14 7.39 -15.96
N GLY A 165 -2.01 6.38 -16.12
CA GLY A 165 -1.63 5.03 -16.53
C GLY A 165 -0.99 4.17 -15.44
N PHE A 166 -1.10 4.57 -14.17
CA PHE A 166 -0.62 3.74 -13.05
C PHE A 166 -1.39 2.41 -12.98
N GLY A 167 -0.67 1.34 -12.63
CA GLY A 167 -1.26 0.02 -12.38
C GLY A 167 -2.16 -0.04 -11.15
N GLY A 168 -2.02 0.92 -10.24
CA GLY A 168 -2.83 1.02 -9.04
C GLY A 168 -2.54 2.26 -8.20
N ALA A 169 -3.42 2.48 -7.22
CA ALA A 169 -3.32 3.54 -6.23
C ALA A 169 -3.10 2.94 -4.83
N VAL A 170 -2.23 3.57 -4.04
CA VAL A 170 -1.90 3.15 -2.69
C VAL A 170 -2.44 4.16 -1.68
N ILE A 171 -3.33 3.70 -0.81
CA ILE A 171 -4.03 4.53 0.18
C ILE A 171 -3.56 4.16 1.59
N MET A 172 -3.41 5.18 2.44
CA MET A 172 -3.10 5.00 3.86
C MET A 172 -3.88 6.02 4.69
N GLY A 173 -3.40 7.26 4.75
CA GLY A 173 -3.97 8.30 5.62
C GLY A 173 -5.43 8.64 5.29
N ASP A 174 -5.76 8.76 4.00
CA ASP A 174 -7.13 9.08 3.55
C ASP A 174 -8.17 8.06 4.04
N LEU A 175 -7.77 6.80 4.22
CA LEU A 175 -8.62 5.74 4.75
C LEU A 175 -8.61 5.71 6.29
N TRP A 176 -7.44 5.58 6.92
CA TRP A 176 -7.35 5.38 8.37
C TRP A 176 -7.73 6.61 9.19
N ASN A 177 -7.66 7.83 8.61
CA ASN A 177 -8.13 9.04 9.27
C ASN A 177 -9.67 9.12 9.39
N LYS A 178 -10.40 8.15 8.82
CA LYS A 178 -11.86 7.99 8.98
C LYS A 178 -12.25 7.20 10.23
N PHE A 179 -11.28 6.78 11.04
CA PHE A 179 -11.52 6.04 12.27
C PHE A 179 -10.59 6.49 13.41
N ASN A 180 -11.16 6.64 14.59
CA ASN A 180 -10.47 6.87 15.84
C ASN A 180 -10.95 5.86 16.88
N ALA A 181 -10.04 4.95 17.25
CA ALA A 181 -10.31 3.85 18.17
C ALA A 181 -10.82 4.27 19.57
N CYS A 182 -10.60 5.53 19.98
CA CYS A 182 -11.03 6.02 21.30
C CYS A 182 -12.40 6.71 21.27
N THR A 183 -12.84 7.23 20.13
CA THR A 183 -14.04 8.09 20.05
C THR A 183 -15.14 7.48 19.20
N ASP A 184 -14.80 6.68 18.21
CA ASP A 184 -15.77 6.14 17.28
C ASP A 184 -16.38 4.85 17.84
N ARG A 185 -17.68 4.67 17.57
CA ARG A 185 -18.44 3.50 18.05
C ARG A 185 -18.28 2.28 17.16
N ASP A 186 -17.94 2.50 15.89
CA ASP A 186 -17.78 1.49 14.85
C ASP A 186 -16.82 2.02 13.77
N TYR A 187 -16.46 1.14 12.83
CA TYR A 187 -15.56 1.42 11.72
C TYR A 187 -16.30 1.53 10.36
N LEU A 188 -17.62 1.73 10.36
CA LEU A 188 -18.42 1.71 9.13
C LEU A 188 -17.99 2.81 8.14
N GLU A 189 -17.53 3.95 8.64
CA GLU A 189 -17.08 5.04 7.78
C GLU A 189 -15.83 4.68 6.97
N VAL A 190 -14.90 3.91 7.56
CA VAL A 190 -13.73 3.35 6.84
C VAL A 190 -14.20 2.48 5.69
N ILE A 191 -15.16 1.60 5.95
CA ILE A 191 -15.66 0.65 4.94
C ILE A 191 -16.42 1.37 3.83
N ARG A 192 -17.31 2.31 4.16
CA ARG A 192 -18.01 3.13 3.16
C ARG A 192 -17.03 3.90 2.29
N HIS A 193 -16.03 4.52 2.89
CA HIS A 193 -15.01 5.28 2.17
C HIS A 193 -14.16 4.37 1.28
N PHE A 194 -13.78 3.18 1.76
CA PHE A 194 -13.09 2.19 0.95
C PHE A 194 -13.90 1.77 -0.28
N LYS A 195 -15.20 1.47 -0.13
CA LYS A 195 -16.08 1.10 -1.25
C LYS A 195 -16.15 2.21 -2.29
N LYS A 196 -16.28 3.46 -1.86
CA LYS A 196 -16.24 4.63 -2.74
C LYS A 196 -14.92 4.68 -3.54
N LEU A 197 -13.77 4.51 -2.89
CA LEU A 197 -12.47 4.47 -3.57
C LEU A 197 -12.36 3.28 -4.54
N LYS A 198 -12.90 2.13 -4.17
CA LYS A 198 -12.89 0.91 -5.01
C LYS A 198 -13.72 1.09 -6.27
N GLU A 199 -14.93 1.64 -6.15
CA GLU A 199 -15.80 1.99 -7.29
C GLU A 199 -15.12 2.95 -8.27
N MET A 200 -14.33 3.91 -7.78
CA MET A 200 -13.57 4.84 -8.63
C MET A 200 -12.33 4.19 -9.28
N ALA A 201 -11.73 3.20 -8.61
CA ALA A 201 -10.53 2.52 -9.10
C ALA A 201 -10.84 1.47 -10.18
N ASP A 202 -11.98 0.80 -10.09
CA ASP A 202 -12.47 -0.19 -11.07
C ASP A 202 -12.71 0.50 -12.44
#